data_AF-A0A1A8KAY3-F1
#
_entry.id   AF-A0A1A8KAY3-F1
#
_cell.length_a   1.000
_cell.length_b   1.000
_cell.length_c   1.000
_cell.angle_alpha   90.00
_cell.angle_beta   90.00
_cell.angle_gamma   90.00
#
_symmetry.space_group_name_H-M   'P 1'
#
loop_
_entity.id
_entity.type
_entity.pdbx_description
1 polymer ?
#
loop_
_entity_poly.entity_id
_entity_poly.type
_entity_poly.pdbx_seq_one_letter_code
_entity_poly.pdbx_strand_id
1 'polypeptide(L)'
;VIGSDGKLTQVPRPNPPSFGPGFVNNPQRAQYEEWLQKTQQLLQMQQKFLEEQIGAHRKSKKALSAKQRTAKKAGREFPEEDAEQLKHVTEQQGVVQKQLEQIRKQQKEHAELIEEYRVKQQQNNMTPLMPGMHPVTATPGMMPSGPPMVQPPTNAMMQIPLHPGQPNAPPRMP
;
A
#
# COMPACT_ATOMS: atom_id res chain seq x y z
N VAL A 1 -2.60 -2.19 -21.03
CA VAL A 1 -2.28 -1.93 -22.45
C VAL A 1 -1.47 -0.65 -22.49
N ILE A 2 -0.24 -0.72 -23.00
CA ILE A 2 0.58 0.48 -23.25
C ILE A 2 0.03 1.10 -24.53
N GLY A 3 -0.52 2.31 -24.45
CA GLY A 3 -0.99 3.03 -25.63
C GLY A 3 0.18 3.43 -26.52
N SER A 4 -0.08 3.50 -27.83
CA SER A 4 0.89 3.78 -28.90
C SER A 4 1.69 5.09 -28.72
N ASP A 5 1.24 5.98 -27.83
CA ASP A 5 1.86 7.28 -27.50
C ASP A 5 2.80 7.24 -26.29
N GLY A 6 3.13 6.06 -25.75
CA GLY A 6 3.94 5.94 -24.52
C GLY A 6 3.23 6.44 -23.25
N LYS A 7 1.96 6.82 -23.35
CA LYS A 7 1.08 7.12 -22.21
C LYS A 7 0.32 5.87 -21.80
N LEU A 8 0.47 5.47 -20.54
CA LEU A 8 -0.52 4.62 -19.86
C LEU A 8 -1.80 5.46 -19.71
N THR A 9 -2.73 5.30 -20.65
CA THR A 9 -4.13 5.72 -20.50
C THR A 9 -4.66 5.10 -19.23
N GLN A 10 -5.38 5.89 -18.40
CA GLN A 10 -5.97 5.48 -17.11
C GLN A 10 -6.27 3.98 -17.11
N VAL A 11 -5.52 3.22 -16.30
CA VAL A 11 -5.73 1.79 -16.21
C VAL A 11 -6.64 1.56 -15.01
N PRO A 12 -7.96 1.44 -15.21
CA PRO A 12 -8.82 0.93 -14.17
C PRO A 12 -8.29 -0.45 -13.76
N ARG A 13 -8.26 -0.68 -12.45
CA ARG A 13 -8.01 -2.01 -11.90
C ARG A 13 -8.96 -2.99 -12.60
N PRO A 14 -8.47 -4.12 -13.14
CA PRO A 14 -9.38 -5.15 -13.63
C PRO A 14 -10.30 -5.57 -12.46
N ASN A 15 -11.61 -5.63 -12.71
CA ASN A 15 -12.56 -6.04 -11.68
C ASN A 15 -12.20 -7.45 -11.19
N PRO A 16 -12.30 -7.72 -9.87
CA PRO A 16 -12.14 -9.08 -9.39
C PRO A 16 -13.18 -9.97 -10.08
N PRO A 17 -12.84 -11.20 -10.45
CA PRO A 17 -13.84 -12.13 -10.95
C PRO A 17 -14.85 -12.36 -9.82
N SER A 18 -16.14 -12.25 -10.15
CA SER A 18 -17.22 -12.36 -9.17
C SER A 18 -17.35 -13.81 -8.70
N PHE A 19 -16.80 -14.11 -7.52
CA PHE A 19 -16.99 -15.39 -6.84
C PHE A 19 -17.84 -15.18 -5.60
N GLY A 20 -18.98 -15.86 -5.54
CA GLY A 20 -19.97 -15.75 -4.46
C GLY A 20 -19.49 -16.29 -3.11
N PRO A 21 -20.36 -16.32 -2.08
CA PRO A 21 -20.01 -16.78 -0.74
C PRO A 21 -19.68 -18.27 -0.77
N GLY A 22 -18.39 -18.59 -0.57
CA GLY A 22 -17.89 -19.95 -0.59
C GLY A 22 -17.37 -20.32 -1.97
N PHE A 23 -16.05 -20.43 -2.08
CA PHE A 23 -15.43 -21.07 -3.23
C PHE A 23 -15.84 -22.55 -3.24
N VAL A 24 -16.95 -22.87 -3.90
CA VAL A 24 -17.54 -24.22 -3.93
C VAL A 24 -16.73 -25.20 -4.79
N ASN A 25 -15.79 -24.70 -5.61
CA ASN A 25 -15.03 -25.51 -6.56
C ASN A 25 -13.52 -25.19 -6.52
N ASN A 26 -12.68 -26.23 -6.45
CA ASN A 26 -11.21 -26.14 -6.55
C ASN A 26 -10.70 -25.34 -7.77
N PRO A 27 -11.25 -25.48 -9.00
CA PRO A 27 -10.80 -24.68 -10.14
C PRO A 27 -11.10 -23.18 -10.01
N GLN A 28 -12.20 -22.78 -9.36
CA GLN A 28 -12.50 -21.36 -9.12
C GLN A 28 -11.52 -20.73 -8.13
N ARG A 29 -11.06 -21.50 -7.14
CA ARG A 29 -10.02 -21.05 -6.20
C ARG A 29 -8.72 -20.78 -6.92
N ALA A 30 -8.26 -21.73 -7.74
CA ALA A 30 -7.05 -21.59 -8.53
C ALA A 30 -7.10 -20.38 -9.48
N GLN A 31 -8.24 -20.16 -10.16
CA GLN A 31 -8.43 -18.99 -11.02
C GLN A 31 -8.38 -17.67 -10.25
N TYR A 32 -8.97 -17.63 -9.05
CA TYR A 32 -8.92 -16.43 -8.21
C TYR A 32 -7.51 -16.15 -7.72
N GLU A 33 -6.78 -17.16 -7.25
CA GLU A 33 -5.39 -17.02 -6.83
C GLU A 33 -4.50 -16.55 -7.98
N GLU A 34 -4.68 -17.11 -9.19
CA GLU A 34 -3.97 -16.65 -10.38
C GLU A 34 -4.30 -15.18 -10.69
N TRP A 35 -5.58 -14.79 -10.58
CA TRP A 35 -5.99 -13.40 -10.76
C TRP A 35 -5.35 -12.46 -9.71
N LEU A 36 -5.26 -12.87 -8.45
CA LEU A 36 -4.56 -12.12 -7.40
C LEU A 36 -3.09 -11.91 -7.76
N GLN A 37 -2.40 -12.97 -8.16
CA GLN A 37 -0.98 -12.90 -8.53
C GLN A 37 -0.76 -12.02 -9.76
N LYS A 38 -1.56 -12.20 -10.83
CA LYS A 38 -1.48 -11.38 -12.05
C LYS A 38 -1.76 -9.91 -11.78
N THR A 39 -2.78 -9.62 -10.98
CA THR A 39 -3.14 -8.24 -10.63
C THR A 39 -2.03 -7.61 -9.79
N GLN A 40 -1.46 -8.34 -8.84
CA GLN A 40 -0.32 -7.87 -8.04
C GLN A 40 0.90 -7.54 -8.92
N GLN A 41 1.26 -8.41 -9.87
CA GLN A 41 2.36 -8.18 -10.81
C GLN A 41 2.09 -6.98 -11.72
N LEU A 42 0.86 -6.87 -12.24
CA LEU A 42 0.44 -5.74 -13.06
C LEU A 42 0.57 -4.41 -12.31
N LEU A 43 0.11 -4.34 -11.06
CA LEU A 43 0.21 -3.14 -10.24
C LEU A 43 1.67 -2.75 -9.97
N GLN A 44 2.56 -3.72 -9.71
CA GLN A 44 3.99 -3.46 -9.54
C GLN A 44 4.64 -2.93 -10.82
N MET A 45 4.36 -3.54 -11.98
CA MET A 45 4.90 -3.09 -13.26
C MET A 45 4.45 -1.66 -13.59
N GLN A 46 3.17 -1.34 -13.35
CA GLN A 46 2.63 0.01 -13.54
C GLN A 46 3.29 1.02 -12.59
N GLN A 47 3.44 0.67 -11.31
CA GLN A 47 4.14 1.52 -10.35
C GLN A 47 5.56 1.85 -10.83
N LYS A 48 6.33 0.81 -11.18
CA LYS A 48 7.72 0.96 -11.63
C LYS A 48 7.80 1.87 -12.87
N PHE A 49 6.93 1.68 -13.85
CA PHE A 49 6.90 2.52 -15.05
C PHE A 49 6.62 4.00 -14.70
N LEU A 50 5.66 4.27 -13.81
CA LEU A 50 5.35 5.65 -13.41
C LEU A 50 6.49 6.28 -12.63
N GLU A 51 7.19 5.52 -11.78
CA GLU A 51 8.40 5.96 -11.07
C GLU A 51 9.55 6.29 -12.03
N GLU A 52 9.75 5.48 -13.08
CA GLU A 52 10.70 5.75 -14.15
C GLU A 52 10.36 7.03 -14.93
N GLN A 53 9.09 7.24 -15.29
CA GLN A 53 8.60 8.46 -15.94
C GLN A 53 8.80 9.71 -15.06
N ILE A 54 8.53 9.62 -13.75
CA ILE A 54 8.85 10.69 -12.79
C ILE A 54 10.36 10.97 -12.80
N GLY A 55 11.19 9.93 -12.83
CA GLY A 55 12.63 10.04 -12.95
C GLY A 55 13.06 10.80 -14.21
N ALA A 56 12.47 10.48 -15.36
CA ALA A 56 12.72 11.15 -16.64
C ALA A 56 12.32 12.64 -16.57
N HIS A 57 11.10 12.95 -16.10
CA HIS A 57 10.63 14.33 -15.95
C HIS A 57 11.52 15.14 -15.01
N ARG A 58 11.97 14.56 -13.88
CA ARG A 58 12.91 15.24 -12.97
C ARG A 58 14.22 15.60 -13.66
N LYS A 59 14.77 14.70 -14.48
CA LYS A 59 16.00 14.96 -15.25
C LYS A 59 15.78 16.09 -16.26
N SER A 60 14.72 16.01 -17.06
CA SER A 60 14.40 17.05 -18.06
C SER A 60 14.18 18.41 -17.40
N LYS A 61 13.40 18.47 -16.31
CA LYS A 61 13.16 19.69 -15.55
C LYS A 61 14.45 20.28 -14.98
N LYS A 62 15.33 19.44 -14.42
CA LYS A 62 16.64 19.89 -13.91
C LYS A 62 17.50 20.49 -15.02
N ALA A 63 17.54 19.84 -16.19
CA ALA A 63 18.29 20.34 -17.35
C ALA A 63 17.74 21.69 -17.86
N LEU A 64 16.41 21.79 -18.02
CA LEU A 64 15.75 23.02 -18.47
C LEU A 64 15.91 24.16 -17.46
N SER A 65 15.78 23.91 -16.16
CA SER A 65 16.07 24.91 -15.13
C SER A 65 17.55 25.33 -15.11
N ALA A 66 18.49 24.45 -15.46
CA ALA A 66 19.88 24.83 -15.61
C ALA A 66 20.08 25.75 -16.82
N LYS A 67 19.48 25.42 -17.98
CA LYS A 67 19.48 26.30 -19.16
C LYS A 67 18.88 27.67 -18.86
N GLN A 68 17.74 27.72 -18.16
CA GLN A 68 17.08 28.96 -17.75
C GLN A 68 18.00 29.85 -16.90
N ARG A 69 18.71 29.25 -15.94
CA ARG A 69 19.69 29.98 -15.11
C ARG A 69 20.85 30.51 -15.94
N THR A 70 21.37 29.72 -16.89
CA THR A 70 22.46 30.15 -17.77
C THR A 70 22.04 31.30 -18.68
N ALA A 71 20.86 31.24 -19.29
CA ALA A 71 20.32 32.33 -20.11
C ALA A 71 20.17 33.63 -19.30
N LYS A 72 19.53 33.53 -18.12
CA LYS A 72 19.37 34.65 -17.19
C LYS A 72 20.72 35.27 -16.78
N LYS A 73 21.74 34.45 -16.52
CA LYS A 73 23.10 34.92 -16.19
C LYS A 73 23.78 35.61 -17.38
N ALA A 74 23.52 35.15 -18.60
CA ALA A 74 24.06 35.73 -19.83
C ALA A 74 23.32 37.00 -20.28
N GLY A 75 22.29 37.44 -19.56
CA GLY A 75 21.42 38.55 -19.98
C GLY A 75 20.64 38.24 -21.27
N ARG A 76 20.51 36.96 -21.62
CA ARG A 76 19.74 36.49 -22.76
C ARG A 76 18.38 36.00 -22.28
N GLU A 77 17.37 36.19 -23.11
CA GLU A 77 16.07 35.60 -22.84
C GLU A 77 16.17 34.07 -22.90
N PHE A 78 15.41 33.42 -22.02
CA PHE A 78 15.28 31.99 -22.03
C PHE A 78 14.47 31.59 -23.27
N PRO A 79 14.95 30.67 -24.13
CA PRO A 79 14.24 30.33 -25.36
C PRO A 79 12.80 29.92 -25.08
N GLU A 80 11.85 30.46 -25.85
CA GLU A 80 10.41 30.19 -25.66
C GLU A 80 10.09 28.69 -25.77
N GLU A 81 10.74 27.99 -26.71
CA GLU A 81 10.63 26.53 -26.85
C GLU A 81 11.05 25.78 -25.57
N ASP A 82 12.18 26.15 -24.96
CA ASP A 82 12.63 25.54 -23.69
C ASP A 82 11.66 25.89 -22.54
N ALA A 83 11.01 27.06 -22.57
CA ALA A 83 10.01 27.48 -21.58
C ALA A 83 8.70 26.69 -21.71
N GLU A 84 8.21 26.51 -22.94
CA GLU A 84 7.05 25.67 -23.23
C GLU A 84 7.33 24.21 -22.85
N GLN A 85 8.53 23.70 -23.15
CA GLN A 85 8.93 22.35 -22.75
C GLN A 85 8.97 22.20 -21.23
N LEU A 86 9.45 23.22 -20.49
CA LEU A 86 9.47 23.22 -19.02
C LEU A 86 8.05 23.21 -18.42
N LYS A 87 7.13 23.97 -19.02
CA LYS A 87 5.70 23.96 -18.66
C LYS A 87 5.11 22.57 -18.91
N HIS A 88 5.34 22.00 -20.10
CA HIS A 88 4.83 20.68 -20.48
C HIS A 88 5.34 19.56 -19.55
N VAL A 89 6.65 19.52 -19.29
CA VAL A 89 7.24 18.53 -18.36
C VAL A 89 6.67 18.68 -16.95
N THR A 90 6.40 19.91 -16.50
CA THR A 90 5.81 20.16 -15.17
C THR A 90 4.36 19.68 -15.11
N GLU A 91 3.57 19.90 -16.16
CA GLU A 91 2.21 19.38 -16.27
C GLU A 91 2.19 17.84 -16.30
N GLN A 92 3.02 17.22 -17.16
CA GLN A 92 3.14 15.77 -17.24
C GLN A 92 3.59 15.15 -15.92
N GLN A 93 4.50 15.80 -15.18
CA GLN A 93 4.89 15.36 -13.84
C GLN A 93 3.68 15.29 -12.90
N GLY A 94 2.79 16.28 -12.92
CA GLY A 94 1.56 16.29 -12.12
C GLY A 94 0.61 15.15 -12.49
N VAL A 95 0.44 14.88 -13.78
CA VAL A 95 -0.40 13.78 -14.27
C VAL A 95 0.15 12.42 -13.82
N VAL A 96 1.45 12.17 -14.01
CA VAL A 96 2.08 10.90 -13.63
C VAL A 96 2.05 10.69 -12.11
N GLN A 97 2.22 11.75 -11.32
CA GLN A 97 2.07 11.66 -9.85
C GLN A 97 0.66 11.26 -9.44
N LYS A 98 -0.38 11.86 -10.06
CA LYS A 98 -1.77 11.48 -9.78
C LYS A 98 -2.04 10.02 -10.14
N GLN A 99 -1.49 9.53 -11.26
CA GLN A 99 -1.61 8.12 -11.64
C GLN A 99 -0.89 7.19 -10.64
N LEU A 100 0.31 7.57 -10.18
CA LEU A 100 1.06 6.79 -9.19
C LEU A 100 0.26 6.65 -7.89
N GLU A 101 -0.41 7.72 -7.46
CA GLU A 101 -1.27 7.67 -6.28
C GLU A 101 -2.48 6.74 -6.48
N GLN A 102 -3.07 6.73 -7.68
CA GLN A 102 -4.12 5.75 -8.02
C GLN A 102 -3.61 4.30 -7.94
N ILE A 103 -2.41 4.03 -8.46
CA ILE A 103 -1.81 2.69 -8.37
C ILE A 103 -1.56 2.29 -6.92
N ARG A 104 -1.06 3.20 -6.08
CA ARG A 104 -0.88 2.95 -4.63
C ARG A 104 -2.20 2.61 -3.94
N LYS A 105 -3.28 3.34 -4.27
CA LYS A 105 -4.61 3.02 -3.77
C LYS A 105 -5.06 1.62 -4.21
N GLN A 106 -4.90 1.28 -5.50
CA GLN A 106 -5.22 -0.05 -6.02
C GLN A 106 -4.39 -1.15 -5.35
N GLN A 107 -3.11 -0.90 -5.05
CA GLN A 107 -2.26 -1.84 -4.32
C GLN A 107 -2.76 -2.07 -2.89
N LYS A 108 -3.20 -1.02 -2.20
CA LYS A 108 -3.78 -1.14 -0.86
C LYS A 108 -5.07 -1.97 -0.88
N GLU A 109 -6.01 -1.63 -1.76
CA GLU A 109 -7.25 -2.40 -1.93
C GLU A 109 -6.97 -3.86 -2.31
N HIS A 110 -5.96 -4.10 -3.14
CA HIS A 110 -5.57 -5.46 -3.53
C HIS A 110 -4.93 -6.24 -2.38
N ALA A 111 -4.11 -5.59 -1.55
CA ALA A 111 -3.53 -6.20 -0.36
C ALA A 111 -4.60 -6.59 0.67
N GLU A 112 -5.59 -5.72 0.88
CA GLU A 112 -6.75 -6.01 1.74
C GLU A 112 -7.54 -7.22 1.23
N LEU A 113 -7.73 -7.32 -0.09
CA LEU A 113 -8.44 -8.43 -0.72
C LEU A 113 -7.67 -9.77 -0.63
N ILE A 114 -6.34 -9.75 -0.72
CA ILE A 114 -5.50 -10.93 -0.45
C ILE A 114 -5.66 -11.38 1.02
N GLU A 115 -5.64 -10.43 1.96
CA GLU A 115 -5.76 -10.75 3.38
C GLU A 115 -7.17 -11.30 3.71
N GLU A 116 -8.23 -10.69 3.17
CA GLU A 116 -9.59 -11.22 3.28
C GLU A 116 -9.67 -12.66 2.78
N TYR A 117 -9.08 -12.94 1.60
CA TYR A 117 -9.05 -14.28 1.05
C TYR A 117 -8.35 -15.26 1.99
N ARG A 118 -7.20 -14.87 2.55
CA ARG A 118 -6.41 -15.69 3.48
C ARG A 118 -7.18 -15.99 4.77
N VAL A 119 -7.87 -15.00 5.33
CA VAL A 119 -8.71 -15.15 6.53
C VAL A 119 -9.91 -16.06 6.24
N LYS A 120 -10.60 -15.90 5.10
CA LYS A 120 -11.70 -16.80 4.70
C LYS A 120 -11.24 -18.25 4.54
N GLN A 121 -10.05 -18.48 4.00
CA GLN A 121 -9.46 -19.82 3.91
C GLN A 121 -9.19 -20.40 5.30
N GLN A 122 -8.61 -19.61 6.21
CA GLN A 122 -8.36 -20.04 7.58
C GLN A 122 -9.66 -20.33 8.34
N GLN A 123 -10.70 -19.51 8.19
CA GLN A 123 -12.00 -19.71 8.83
C GLN A 123 -12.72 -20.95 8.30
N ASN A 124 -12.63 -21.22 6.98
CA ASN A 124 -13.22 -22.43 6.39
C ASN A 124 -12.50 -23.71 6.88
N ASN A 125 -11.18 -23.64 7.10
CA ASN A 125 -10.39 -24.76 7.62
C ASN A 125 -10.40 -24.88 9.17
N MET A 126 -10.75 -23.81 9.89
CA MET A 126 -10.93 -23.78 11.36
C MET A 126 -12.40 -23.83 11.78
N THR A 127 -13.31 -24.27 10.91
CA THR A 127 -14.63 -24.73 11.35
C THR A 127 -14.53 -26.24 11.61
N PRO A 128 -14.11 -26.70 12.81
CA PRO A 128 -14.48 -28.03 13.22
C PRO A 128 -16.00 -28.05 13.33
N LEU A 129 -16.59 -29.00 12.62
CA LEU A 129 -17.91 -29.56 12.86
C LEU A 129 -18.27 -29.52 14.36
N MET A 130 -19.11 -28.57 14.77
CA MET A 130 -19.98 -28.75 15.93
C MET A 130 -21.42 -28.42 15.52
N PRO A 131 -22.12 -29.32 14.82
CA PRO A 131 -23.56 -29.34 14.79
C PRO A 131 -24.05 -30.04 16.07
N GLY A 132 -24.73 -29.28 16.92
CA GLY A 132 -25.59 -29.84 17.95
C GLY A 132 -24.93 -30.04 19.31
N MET A 133 -24.82 -28.98 20.09
CA MET A 133 -25.07 -29.08 21.53
C MET A 133 -26.04 -27.96 21.91
N HIS A 134 -27.29 -28.38 22.00
CA HIS A 134 -28.44 -27.70 22.57
C HIS A 134 -28.10 -27.08 23.95
N PRO A 135 -28.67 -25.93 24.34
CA PRO A 135 -28.62 -25.49 25.72
C PRO A 135 -29.63 -26.34 26.51
N VAL A 136 -29.23 -27.52 26.96
CA VAL A 136 -30.07 -28.35 27.82
C VAL A 136 -29.62 -28.27 29.27
N THR A 137 -30.61 -27.90 30.08
CA THR A 137 -30.83 -28.34 31.46
C THR A 137 -29.92 -27.77 32.53
N ALA A 138 -30.44 -26.70 33.13
CA ALA A 138 -30.38 -26.51 34.58
C ALA A 138 -30.72 -27.82 35.32
N THR A 139 -29.82 -28.27 36.19
CA THR A 139 -30.17 -29.04 37.39
C THR A 139 -29.19 -28.69 38.51
N PRO A 140 -29.68 -28.54 39.76
CA PRO A 140 -28.98 -27.84 40.83
C PRO A 140 -28.21 -28.82 41.73
N GLY A 141 -27.06 -28.34 42.22
CA GLY A 141 -26.48 -28.82 43.48
C GLY A 141 -25.47 -29.94 43.33
N MET A 142 -24.21 -29.60 43.63
CA MET A 142 -23.38 -30.27 44.65
C MET A 142 -22.00 -29.60 44.62
N MET A 143 -21.81 -28.63 45.53
CA MET A 143 -20.47 -28.25 46.00
C MET A 143 -20.05 -29.28 47.07
N PRO A 144 -18.76 -29.53 47.26
CA PRO A 144 -18.17 -28.87 48.41
C PRO A 144 -16.72 -28.38 48.23
N SER A 145 -16.49 -27.19 48.77
CA SER A 145 -15.28 -26.76 49.49
C SER A 145 -13.91 -26.88 48.79
N GLY A 146 -13.50 -25.78 48.15
CA GLY A 146 -12.10 -25.36 48.05
C GLY A 146 -12.01 -23.86 48.35
N PRO A 147 -11.04 -23.38 49.16
CA PRO A 147 -11.02 -21.99 49.62
C PRO A 147 -10.64 -21.01 48.48
N PRO A 148 -11.08 -19.74 48.58
CA PRO A 148 -10.94 -18.76 47.51
C PRO A 148 -9.54 -18.14 47.53
N MET A 149 -8.81 -18.22 46.42
CA MET A 149 -7.63 -17.37 46.22
C MET A 149 -8.02 -16.17 45.35
N VAL A 150 -8.30 -15.08 46.06
CA VAL A 150 -8.44 -13.72 45.56
C VAL A 150 -7.04 -13.14 45.29
N GLN A 151 -6.74 -12.78 44.04
CA GLN A 151 -5.75 -11.75 43.70
C GLN A 151 -6.20 -11.02 42.43
N PRO A 152 -6.56 -9.73 42.54
CA PRO A 152 -5.69 -8.64 42.07
C PRO A 152 -5.56 -7.56 43.17
N PRO A 153 -4.76 -6.47 43.06
CA PRO A 153 -4.08 -5.90 41.89
C PRO A 153 -2.59 -5.56 42.11
N THR A 154 -1.76 -5.54 41.07
CA THR A 154 -0.49 -4.79 41.11
C THR A 154 -0.47 -3.74 40.02
N ASN A 155 -1.02 -2.59 40.38
CA ASN A 155 -0.75 -1.32 39.73
C ASN A 155 0.67 -0.90 40.13
N ALA A 156 1.68 -1.31 39.35
CA ALA A 156 3.04 -0.80 39.49
C ALA A 156 3.17 0.47 38.66
N MET A 157 3.01 1.59 39.36
CA MET A 157 3.40 2.91 38.91
C MET A 157 4.93 2.96 38.72
N MET A 158 5.35 3.80 37.77
CA MET A 158 6.72 4.35 37.61
C MET A 158 7.75 3.34 37.05
N GLN A 159 8.56 3.65 36.03
CA GLN A 159 9.39 4.84 35.89
C GLN A 159 9.81 5.03 34.42
N ILE A 160 9.73 6.29 33.96
CA ILE A 160 10.56 6.82 32.88
C ILE A 160 11.97 7.00 33.47
N PRO A 161 13.01 6.47 32.82
CA PRO A 161 14.15 7.36 32.56
C PRO A 161 14.65 7.32 31.10
N LEU A 162 14.57 8.50 30.49
CA LEU A 162 15.69 9.21 29.85
C LEU A 162 16.47 8.46 28.76
N HIS A 163 16.21 8.91 27.54
CA HIS A 163 17.00 8.72 26.35
C HIS A 163 18.27 9.59 26.46
N PRO A 164 19.48 9.09 26.18
CA PRO A 164 20.60 9.93 25.81
C PRO A 164 21.05 9.58 24.38
N GLY A 165 20.84 10.51 23.44
CA GLY A 165 21.38 10.30 22.09
C GLY A 165 20.78 11.20 21.01
N GLN A 166 20.79 12.51 21.24
CA GLN A 166 20.65 13.49 20.14
C GLN A 166 22.02 14.13 19.82
N PRO A 167 22.19 14.82 18.69
CA PRO A 167 23.06 14.43 17.59
C PRO A 167 24.35 15.26 17.55
N ASN A 168 25.48 14.61 17.22
CA ASN A 168 26.75 15.32 17.04
C ASN A 168 26.76 16.07 15.70
N ALA A 169 26.84 17.39 15.78
CA ALA A 169 27.09 18.30 14.66
C ALA A 169 28.51 18.10 14.08
N PRO A 170 28.76 18.44 12.81
CA PRO A 170 30.10 18.38 12.21
C PRO A 170 30.95 19.59 12.62
N PRO A 171 32.23 19.42 12.99
CA PRO A 171 33.15 20.54 13.17
C PRO A 171 33.66 21.05 11.82
N ARG A 172 33.41 22.34 11.56
CA ARG A 172 34.14 23.17 10.60
C ARG A 172 35.56 23.39 11.11
N MET A 173 36.56 23.35 10.24
CA MET A 173 37.86 23.97 10.48
C MET A 173 38.46 24.54 9.18
N PRO A 174 39.36 25.53 9.32
CA PRO A 174 39.61 26.61 8.35
C PRO A 174 40.50 26.25 7.16
#